data_AF-A0A3N1VAD2-F1
#
_entry.id   AF-A0A3N1VAD2-F1
#
_cell.length_a   1.000
_cell.length_b   1.000
_cell.length_c   1.000
_cell.angle_alpha   90.00
_cell.angle_beta   90.00
_cell.angle_gamma   90.00
#
_symmetry.space_group_name_H-M   'P 1'
#
loop_
_entity.id
_entity.type
_entity.pdbx_description
1 polymer ?
#
loop_
_entity_poly.entity_id
_entity_poly.type
_entity_poly.pdbx_seq_one_letter_code
_entity_poly.pdbx_strand_id
1 'polypeptide(L)'
;MRSALFALRVTGVAVALTALTAVSSPTALAAGEEKSGSVSVDPRQAEPGAQVKLRVHGCEDKWATAKSAVFVSEVHLSSGRDGDKSLWGDAMISSHAQPGWHPVQVKCDGGEDRIRGTVEVVRRRDDREKDREKEREKEGDRPNPHQTPVWPVHAGGGGMSAELAATDRAVRAAQAARDQAAAQAQDQAAAAKKSHGGEGPGLPHTVIGAVLAAAATLAVAFRALTLRRRRSGE
;
A
#
# COMPACT_ATOMS: atom_id res chain seq x y z
N MET A 1 -65.82 27.53 2.02
CA MET A 1 -66.32 28.24 0.83
C MET A 1 -65.17 28.97 0.17
N ARG A 2 -65.08 28.87 -1.16
CA ARG A 2 -64.18 29.58 -2.09
C ARG A 2 -62.85 28.91 -2.40
N SER A 3 -62.94 28.04 -3.41
CA SER A 3 -61.93 27.70 -4.40
C SER A 3 -61.28 28.94 -5.02
N ALA A 4 -59.99 28.85 -5.35
CA ALA A 4 -59.40 29.64 -6.43
C ALA A 4 -58.23 28.89 -7.07
N LEU A 5 -58.51 28.36 -8.26
CA LEU A 5 -57.53 27.92 -9.25
C LEU A 5 -56.79 29.15 -9.77
N PHE A 6 -55.46 29.15 -9.77
CA PHE A 6 -54.70 29.98 -10.70
C PHE A 6 -53.60 29.14 -11.34
N ALA A 7 -53.98 28.55 -12.46
CA ALA A 7 -53.06 28.18 -13.51
C ALA A 7 -52.42 29.47 -14.06
N LEU A 8 -51.09 29.55 -14.05
CA LEU A 8 -50.36 30.45 -14.93
C LEU A 8 -49.46 29.61 -15.82
N ARG A 9 -49.77 29.62 -17.11
CA ARG A 9 -48.88 29.22 -18.20
C ARG A 9 -48.36 30.47 -18.91
N VAL A 10 -47.25 30.26 -19.62
CA VAL A 10 -46.64 31.09 -20.69
C VAL A 10 -45.93 32.35 -20.15
N THR A 11 -44.70 32.70 -20.46
CA THR A 11 -43.84 32.71 -21.68
C THR A 11 -42.37 32.65 -21.19
N GLY A 12 -41.40 31.98 -21.82
CA GLY A 12 -40.93 32.19 -23.19
C GLY A 12 -39.76 33.18 -23.21
N VAL A 13 -38.53 32.74 -22.88
CA VAL A 13 -37.30 33.42 -23.29
C VAL A 13 -36.27 32.37 -23.69
N ALA A 14 -36.11 32.22 -25.01
CA ALA A 14 -34.99 31.54 -25.63
C ALA A 14 -33.76 32.46 -25.56
N VAL A 15 -32.68 32.01 -24.92
CA VAL A 15 -31.36 32.59 -25.09
C VAL A 15 -30.45 31.47 -25.58
N ALA A 16 -30.22 31.49 -26.90
CA ALA A 16 -29.13 30.78 -27.52
C ALA A 16 -27.83 31.50 -27.14
N LEU A 17 -27.03 30.87 -26.28
CA LEU A 17 -25.64 31.24 -26.03
C LEU A 17 -24.77 30.09 -26.49
N THR A 18 -24.35 30.17 -27.74
CA THR A 18 -23.20 29.48 -28.28
C THR A 18 -21.95 29.93 -27.53
N ALA A 19 -21.41 29.07 -26.68
CA ALA A 19 -20.03 29.18 -26.21
C ALA A 19 -19.38 27.81 -26.36
N LEU A 20 -18.57 27.70 -27.40
CA LEU A 20 -17.57 26.65 -27.57
C LEU A 20 -16.69 26.62 -26.30
N THR A 21 -16.85 25.60 -25.49
CA THR A 21 -15.73 25.05 -24.74
C THR A 21 -15.51 23.65 -25.26
N ALA A 22 -14.60 23.56 -26.23
CA ALA A 22 -13.94 22.32 -26.60
C ALA A 22 -13.38 21.72 -25.31
N VAL A 23 -14.09 20.74 -24.75
CA VAL A 23 -13.50 19.85 -23.75
C VAL A 23 -12.41 19.11 -24.53
N SER A 24 -11.19 19.51 -24.24
CA SER A 24 -9.98 18.83 -24.64
C SER A 24 -10.13 17.40 -24.14
N SER A 25 -10.54 16.50 -25.03
CA SER A 25 -10.34 15.07 -24.82
C SER A 25 -8.88 14.91 -24.43
N PRO A 26 -8.53 14.15 -23.38
CA PRO A 26 -7.15 13.77 -23.19
C PRO A 26 -6.74 13.08 -24.48
N THR A 27 -5.85 13.73 -25.24
CA THR A 27 -5.00 13.08 -26.21
C THR A 27 -4.24 12.04 -25.41
N ALA A 28 -4.81 10.84 -25.34
CA ALA A 28 -4.07 9.65 -24.99
C ALA A 28 -2.85 9.70 -25.90
N LEU A 29 -1.67 9.78 -25.27
CA LEU A 29 -0.40 9.64 -25.93
C LEU A 29 -0.55 8.51 -26.94
N ALA A 30 -0.04 8.73 -28.15
CA ALA A 30 0.17 7.69 -29.12
C ALA A 30 0.67 6.43 -28.40
N ALA A 31 -0.25 5.49 -28.19
CA ALA A 31 0.09 4.10 -28.10
C ALA A 31 0.57 3.82 -29.52
N GLY A 32 1.86 4.08 -29.76
CA GLY A 32 2.54 3.55 -30.93
C GLY A 32 2.12 2.09 -31.01
N GLU A 33 1.65 1.69 -32.18
CA GLU A 33 1.17 0.36 -32.46
C GLU A 33 2.17 -0.64 -31.86
N GLU A 34 1.86 -1.20 -30.70
CA GLU A 34 2.73 -2.14 -30.00
C GLU A 34 2.62 -3.43 -30.82
N LYS A 35 3.44 -3.51 -31.87
CA LYS A 35 3.61 -4.74 -32.63
C LYS A 35 3.95 -5.82 -31.62
N SER A 36 3.12 -6.86 -31.56
CA SER A 36 3.20 -7.92 -30.56
C SER A 36 4.38 -8.83 -30.84
N GLY A 37 5.59 -8.31 -30.69
CA GLY A 37 6.81 -9.08 -30.64
C GLY A 37 7.01 -9.64 -29.23
N SER A 38 7.67 -10.78 -29.13
CA SER A 38 8.03 -11.37 -27.84
C SER A 38 9.55 -11.51 -27.74
N VAL A 39 10.07 -11.22 -26.55
CA VAL A 39 11.49 -11.41 -26.21
C VAL A 39 11.56 -12.50 -25.15
N SER A 40 12.20 -13.61 -25.48
CA SER A 40 12.54 -14.67 -24.54
C SER A 40 14.01 -14.57 -24.18
N VAL A 41 14.31 -14.67 -22.88
CA VAL A 41 15.67 -14.70 -22.36
C VAL A 41 15.90 -16.04 -21.68
N ASP A 42 16.95 -16.76 -22.08
CA ASP A 42 17.33 -18.05 -21.53
C ASP A 42 18.76 -17.99 -20.96
N PRO A 43 18.97 -18.29 -19.66
CA PRO A 43 17.94 -18.54 -18.65
C PRO A 43 17.14 -17.27 -18.31
N ARG A 44 15.90 -17.45 -17.80
CA ARG A 44 15.05 -16.32 -17.36
C ARG A 44 15.64 -15.51 -16.21
N GLN A 45 16.42 -16.18 -15.35
CA GLN A 45 17.13 -15.59 -14.21
C GLN A 45 18.63 -15.72 -14.44
N ALA A 46 19.35 -14.60 -14.36
CA ALA A 46 20.79 -14.53 -14.58
C ALA A 46 21.51 -13.81 -13.44
N GLU A 47 22.71 -14.27 -13.09
CA GLU A 47 23.58 -13.59 -12.13
C GLU A 47 24.43 -12.51 -12.83
N PRO A 48 24.94 -11.51 -12.10
CA PRO A 48 25.92 -10.57 -12.64
C PRO A 48 27.14 -11.30 -13.21
N GLY A 49 27.50 -11.02 -14.45
CA GLY A 49 28.57 -11.71 -15.19
C GLY A 49 28.13 -12.97 -15.95
N ALA A 50 26.86 -13.38 -15.86
CA ALA A 50 26.36 -14.53 -16.61
C ALA A 50 26.14 -14.18 -18.10
N GLN A 51 26.21 -15.21 -18.95
CA GLN A 51 25.79 -15.11 -20.35
C GLN A 51 24.33 -15.56 -20.48
N VAL A 52 23.53 -14.81 -21.23
CA VAL A 52 22.13 -15.12 -21.54
C VAL A 52 21.92 -15.14 -23.04
N LYS A 53 21.01 -16.00 -23.49
CA LYS A 53 20.57 -16.12 -24.88
C LYS A 53 19.27 -15.36 -25.06
N LEU A 54 19.26 -14.45 -26.03
CA LEU A 54 18.06 -13.73 -26.42
C LEU A 54 17.45 -14.40 -27.64
N ARG A 55 16.14 -14.60 -27.59
CA ARG A 55 15.30 -14.96 -28.73
C ARG A 55 14.23 -13.90 -28.90
N VAL A 56 14.14 -13.32 -30.09
CA VAL A 56 13.15 -12.30 -30.42
C VAL A 56 12.27 -12.78 -31.56
N HIS A 57 10.96 -12.64 -31.38
CA HIS A 57 9.96 -12.90 -32.41
C HIS A 57 9.25 -11.60 -32.77
N GLY A 58 8.82 -11.46 -34.02
CA GLY A 58 8.03 -10.31 -34.49
C GLY A 58 8.82 -9.21 -35.21
N CYS A 59 10.15 -9.34 -35.33
CA CYS A 59 10.91 -8.57 -36.32
C CYS A 59 10.70 -9.19 -37.72
N GLU A 60 10.38 -8.37 -38.70
CA GLU A 60 10.26 -8.79 -40.10
C GLU A 60 11.64 -8.87 -40.78
N ASP A 61 12.59 -8.08 -40.29
CA ASP A 61 13.97 -8.07 -40.75
C ASP A 61 14.78 -9.26 -40.23
N LYS A 62 15.88 -9.55 -40.93
CA LYS A 62 16.82 -10.62 -40.57
C LYS A 62 17.77 -10.25 -39.43
N TRP A 63 17.72 -9.01 -38.96
CA TRP A 63 18.65 -8.45 -38.01
C TRP A 63 17.98 -7.39 -37.13
N ALA A 64 18.42 -7.30 -35.89
CA ALA A 64 17.92 -6.36 -34.90
C ALA A 64 19.01 -6.06 -33.86
N THR A 65 18.85 -4.98 -33.12
CA THR A 65 19.77 -4.61 -32.04
C THR A 65 19.01 -4.56 -30.71
N ALA A 66 19.46 -5.33 -29.72
CA ALA A 66 18.91 -5.32 -28.37
C ALA A 66 19.79 -4.50 -27.42
N LYS A 67 19.16 -3.66 -26.61
CA LYS A 67 19.79 -2.79 -25.62
C LYS A 67 19.15 -2.98 -24.25
N SER A 68 19.98 -3.06 -23.22
CA SER A 68 19.55 -3.06 -21.82
C SER A 68 20.63 -2.43 -20.94
N ALA A 69 20.24 -1.83 -19.83
CA ALA A 69 21.17 -1.22 -18.87
C ALA A 69 22.06 -2.26 -18.16
N VAL A 70 21.67 -3.54 -18.18
CA VAL A 70 22.42 -4.64 -17.58
C VAL A 70 23.33 -5.37 -18.55
N PHE A 71 23.29 -5.06 -19.84
CA PHE A 71 24.19 -5.68 -20.82
C PHE A 71 25.52 -4.93 -20.84
N VAL A 72 26.61 -5.68 -21.04
CA VAL A 72 27.96 -5.10 -21.23
C VAL A 72 28.01 -4.22 -22.48
N SER A 73 27.28 -4.61 -23.52
CA SER A 73 27.18 -3.89 -24.79
C SER A 73 25.81 -4.11 -25.43
N GLU A 74 25.54 -3.36 -26.49
CA GLU A 74 24.43 -3.66 -27.39
C GLU A 74 24.64 -5.03 -28.05
N VAL A 75 23.54 -5.74 -28.30
CA VAL A 75 23.55 -7.12 -28.81
C VAL A 75 23.00 -7.12 -30.21
N HIS A 76 23.79 -7.61 -31.16
CA HIS A 76 23.33 -7.82 -32.53
C HIS A 76 22.63 -9.17 -32.63
N LEU A 77 21.36 -9.13 -32.98
CA LEU A 77 20.54 -10.31 -33.20
C LEU A 77 20.51 -10.62 -34.70
N SER A 78 20.58 -11.90 -35.02
CA SER A 78 20.54 -12.40 -36.40
C SER A 78 19.58 -13.56 -36.53
N SER A 79 19.05 -13.80 -37.73
CA SER A 79 18.20 -14.96 -37.99
C SER A 79 18.93 -16.26 -37.65
N GLY A 80 18.30 -17.10 -36.83
CA GLY A 80 18.82 -18.44 -36.51
C GLY A 80 18.80 -19.38 -37.71
N ARG A 81 19.50 -20.52 -37.61
CA ARG A 81 19.49 -21.57 -38.64
C ARG A 81 18.14 -22.28 -38.77
N ASP A 82 17.28 -22.19 -37.77
CA ASP A 82 16.05 -22.98 -37.65
C ASP A 82 14.91 -22.57 -38.61
N GLY A 83 15.13 -21.59 -39.50
CA GLY A 83 14.14 -21.18 -40.49
C GLY A 83 12.93 -20.41 -39.94
N ASP A 84 12.78 -20.36 -38.61
CA ASP A 84 11.82 -19.51 -37.92
C ASP A 84 12.16 -18.02 -38.15
N LYS A 85 11.13 -17.15 -38.22
CA LYS A 85 11.27 -15.68 -38.18
C LYS A 85 11.69 -15.17 -36.79
N SER A 86 12.59 -15.89 -36.13
CA SER A 86 13.13 -15.54 -34.82
C SER A 86 14.59 -15.14 -34.93
N LEU A 87 14.91 -14.02 -34.29
CA LEU A 87 16.27 -13.52 -34.20
C LEU A 87 16.91 -13.98 -32.88
N TRP A 88 18.18 -14.31 -32.95
CA TRP A 88 18.95 -14.84 -31.84
C TRP A 88 20.25 -14.06 -31.66
N GLY A 89 20.71 -14.00 -30.41
CA GLY A 89 22.04 -13.50 -30.05
C GLY A 89 22.35 -13.73 -28.58
N ASP A 90 23.63 -13.70 -28.25
CA ASP A 90 24.12 -13.87 -26.89
C ASP A 90 24.43 -12.50 -26.26
N ALA A 91 24.07 -12.33 -25.00
CA ALA A 91 24.39 -11.14 -24.23
C ALA A 91 25.13 -11.51 -22.94
N MET A 92 26.10 -10.70 -22.56
CA MET A 92 26.76 -10.81 -21.26
C MET A 92 26.14 -9.80 -20.30
N ILE A 93 25.67 -10.29 -19.15
CA ILE A 93 25.19 -9.45 -18.06
C ILE A 93 26.41 -8.82 -17.38
N SER A 94 26.38 -7.51 -17.16
CA SER A 94 27.42 -6.77 -16.46
C SER A 94 27.67 -7.36 -15.07
N SER A 95 28.93 -7.45 -14.64
CA SER A 95 29.31 -7.82 -13.28
C SER A 95 28.80 -6.81 -12.22
N HIS A 96 28.46 -5.60 -12.66
CA HIS A 96 27.90 -4.53 -11.82
C HIS A 96 26.37 -4.39 -11.96
N ALA A 97 25.71 -5.33 -12.67
CA ALA A 97 24.26 -5.31 -12.80
C ALA A 97 23.59 -5.42 -11.44
N GLN A 98 22.66 -4.52 -11.16
CA GLN A 98 21.88 -4.55 -9.92
C GLN A 98 20.85 -5.68 -9.99
N PRO A 99 20.59 -6.39 -8.88
CA PRO A 99 19.52 -7.37 -8.84
C PRO A 99 18.14 -6.73 -9.10
N GLY A 100 17.29 -7.40 -9.86
CA GLY A 100 15.93 -6.95 -10.17
C GLY A 100 15.52 -7.20 -11.62
N TRP A 101 14.33 -6.71 -11.98
CA TRP A 101 13.81 -6.78 -13.33
C TRP A 101 14.30 -5.60 -14.16
N HIS A 102 14.92 -5.89 -15.30
CA HIS A 102 15.48 -4.89 -16.20
C HIS A 102 14.83 -4.95 -17.58
N PRO A 103 14.44 -3.80 -18.16
CA PRO A 103 13.86 -3.77 -19.49
C PRO A 103 14.92 -4.06 -20.55
N VAL A 104 14.52 -4.81 -21.57
CA VAL A 104 15.27 -5.05 -22.80
C VAL A 104 14.51 -4.40 -23.94
N GLN A 105 15.15 -3.48 -24.64
CA GLN A 105 14.58 -2.80 -25.81
C GLN A 105 15.23 -3.36 -27.06
N VAL A 106 14.43 -3.90 -27.98
CA VAL A 106 14.91 -4.42 -29.25
C VAL A 106 14.44 -3.51 -30.37
N LYS A 107 15.39 -3.01 -31.16
CA LYS A 107 15.13 -2.25 -32.38
C LYS A 107 15.34 -3.17 -33.58
N CYS A 108 14.27 -3.46 -34.32
CA CYS A 108 14.39 -4.09 -35.64
C CYS A 108 14.92 -3.03 -36.64
N ASP A 109 15.67 -3.42 -37.66
CA ASP A 109 16.31 -2.40 -38.51
C ASP A 109 15.41 -1.73 -39.55
N GLY A 110 14.53 -2.49 -40.17
CA GLY A 110 13.62 -2.00 -41.21
C GLY A 110 12.50 -1.11 -40.69
N GLY A 111 12.53 -0.71 -39.42
CA GLY A 111 11.51 0.13 -38.81
C GLY A 111 11.95 0.85 -37.53
N GLU A 112 11.06 1.71 -37.04
CA GLU A 112 11.15 2.30 -35.70
C GLU A 112 10.52 1.42 -34.61
N ASP A 113 10.10 0.21 -35.00
CA ASP A 113 9.53 -0.81 -34.13
C ASP A 113 10.45 -1.11 -32.94
N ARG A 114 9.91 -0.94 -31.73
CA ARG A 114 10.57 -1.30 -30.48
C ARG A 114 9.82 -2.42 -29.79
N ILE A 115 10.37 -3.62 -29.86
CA ILE A 115 9.86 -4.75 -29.09
C ILE A 115 10.45 -4.66 -27.68
N ARG A 116 9.60 -4.80 -26.67
CA ARG A 116 10.00 -4.76 -25.26
C ARG A 116 10.03 -6.15 -24.67
N GLY A 117 11.04 -6.39 -23.84
CA GLY A 117 11.20 -7.58 -23.02
C GLY A 117 11.71 -7.22 -21.63
N THR A 118 11.84 -8.23 -20.78
CA THR A 118 12.44 -8.07 -19.45
C THR A 118 13.39 -9.22 -19.16
N VAL A 119 14.46 -8.93 -18.44
CA VAL A 119 15.39 -9.92 -17.88
C VAL A 119 15.46 -9.74 -16.37
N GLU A 120 15.46 -10.85 -15.63
CA GLU A 120 15.64 -10.84 -14.18
C GLU A 120 17.10 -11.09 -13.83
N VAL A 121 17.72 -10.13 -13.15
CA VAL A 121 19.05 -10.28 -12.57
C VAL A 121 18.89 -10.69 -11.11
N VAL A 122 19.38 -11.85 -10.73
CA VAL A 122 19.33 -12.34 -9.35
C VAL A 122 20.60 -11.96 -8.60
N ARG A 123 20.55 -11.97 -7.26
CA ARG A 123 21.76 -11.77 -6.44
C ARG A 123 22.72 -12.93 -6.64
N ARG A 124 24.02 -12.64 -6.70
CA ARG A 124 25.07 -13.65 -6.65
C ARG A 124 25.00 -14.38 -5.31
N ARG A 125 25.19 -15.71 -5.33
CA ARG A 125 25.22 -16.51 -4.09
C ARG A 125 26.24 -16.00 -3.08
N ASP A 126 27.41 -15.60 -3.53
CA ASP A 126 28.51 -15.10 -2.68
C ASP A 126 28.12 -13.83 -1.92
N ASP A 127 27.37 -12.93 -2.57
CA ASP A 127 26.91 -11.69 -1.94
C ASP A 127 25.85 -11.98 -0.87
N ARG A 128 25.00 -12.99 -1.10
CA ARG A 128 24.01 -13.46 -0.12
C ARG A 128 24.66 -14.08 1.12
N GLU A 129 25.78 -14.78 0.95
CA GLU A 129 26.53 -15.35 2.07
C GLU A 129 27.23 -14.27 2.90
N LYS A 130 27.86 -13.29 2.25
CA LYS A 130 28.46 -12.12 2.92
C LYS A 130 27.45 -11.30 3.70
N ASP A 131 26.26 -11.06 3.15
CA ASP A 131 25.19 -10.36 3.86
C ASP A 131 24.77 -11.11 5.14
N ARG A 132 24.68 -12.44 5.07
CA ARG A 132 24.34 -13.29 6.23
C ARG A 132 25.45 -13.31 7.29
N GLU A 133 26.71 -13.30 6.89
CA GLU A 133 27.83 -13.21 7.83
C GLU A 133 27.82 -11.86 8.56
N LYS A 134 27.62 -10.76 7.84
CA LYS A 134 27.47 -9.42 8.44
C LYS A 134 26.28 -9.34 9.40
N GLU A 135 25.16 -9.97 9.07
CA GLU A 135 24.01 -10.05 9.98
C GLU A 135 24.35 -10.83 11.26
N ARG A 136 25.08 -11.95 11.14
CA ARG A 136 25.54 -12.74 12.29
C ARG A 136 26.54 -12.00 13.15
N GLU A 137 27.46 -11.24 12.56
CA GLU A 137 28.42 -10.42 13.30
C GLU A 137 27.71 -9.30 14.07
N LYS A 138 26.73 -8.64 13.44
CA LYS A 138 25.88 -7.63 14.09
C LYS A 138 25.06 -8.21 15.24
N GLU A 139 24.70 -9.49 15.18
CA GLU A 139 24.00 -10.19 16.26
C GLU A 139 24.97 -10.78 17.31
N GLY A 140 26.20 -11.12 16.93
CA GLY A 140 27.26 -11.63 17.80
C GLY A 140 27.81 -10.60 18.79
N ASP A 141 27.56 -9.30 18.54
CA ASP A 141 27.87 -8.21 19.48
C ASP A 141 26.84 -8.07 20.61
N ARG A 142 25.78 -8.89 20.61
CA ARG A 142 24.91 -9.06 21.79
C ARG A 142 25.61 -10.04 22.72
N PRO A 143 25.98 -9.66 23.96
CA PRO A 143 26.52 -10.60 24.93
C PRO A 143 25.53 -11.74 25.11
N ASN A 144 25.90 -12.94 24.67
CA ASN A 144 25.09 -14.14 24.78
C ASN A 144 25.08 -14.57 26.26
N PRO A 145 23.98 -14.41 27.00
CA PRO A 145 23.95 -14.73 28.42
C PRO A 145 23.85 -16.24 28.69
N HIS A 146 23.84 -17.09 27.64
CA HIS A 146 23.51 -18.51 27.76
C HIS A 146 24.67 -19.49 27.54
N GLN A 147 25.92 -19.04 27.51
CA GLN A 147 27.08 -19.95 27.57
C GLN A 147 27.65 -20.09 28.98
N THR A 148 26.82 -20.54 29.92
CA THR A 148 27.30 -21.39 31.03
C THR A 148 26.27 -22.50 31.23
N PRO A 149 26.67 -23.79 31.25
CA PRO A 149 25.77 -24.87 31.60
C PRO A 149 25.51 -24.81 33.11
N VAL A 150 24.56 -23.98 33.53
CA VAL A 150 24.00 -24.04 34.88
C VAL A 150 22.62 -24.63 34.75
N TRP A 151 22.47 -25.89 35.17
CA TRP A 151 21.15 -26.51 35.28
C TRP A 151 20.26 -25.65 36.20
N PRO A 152 19.01 -25.35 35.80
CA PRO A 152 18.06 -24.70 36.68
C PRO A 152 17.84 -25.59 37.90
N VAL A 153 18.36 -25.19 39.05
CA VAL A 153 17.87 -25.75 40.31
C VAL A 153 16.45 -25.23 40.51
N HIS A 154 15.50 -26.13 40.77
CA HIS A 154 14.17 -25.77 41.23
C HIS A 154 14.29 -25.15 42.64
N ALA A 155 14.64 -23.87 42.70
CA ALA A 155 14.38 -23.07 43.89
C ALA A 155 12.86 -22.86 43.94
N GLY A 156 12.19 -23.66 44.76
CA GLY A 156 10.76 -23.52 45.02
C GLY A 156 10.43 -22.08 45.41
N GLY A 157 9.60 -21.42 44.60
CA GLY A 157 9.22 -20.02 44.78
C GLY A 157 8.07 -19.61 43.86
N GLY A 158 6.96 -20.35 43.88
CA GLY A 158 5.81 -20.13 42.99
C GLY A 158 4.63 -19.33 43.58
N GLY A 159 4.73 -18.84 44.83
CA GLY A 159 3.59 -18.30 45.57
C GLY A 159 3.05 -16.95 45.07
N MET A 160 3.88 -16.08 44.51
CA MET A 160 3.49 -14.70 44.15
C MET A 160 3.01 -14.51 42.70
N SER A 161 3.27 -15.47 41.80
CA SER A 161 2.94 -15.31 40.37
C SER A 161 1.44 -15.37 40.09
N ALA A 162 0.67 -16.09 40.93
CA ALA A 162 -0.77 -16.18 40.78
C ALA A 162 -1.49 -14.88 41.14
N GLU A 163 -1.02 -14.18 42.18
CA GLU A 163 -1.60 -12.91 42.61
C GLU A 163 -1.29 -11.81 41.60
N LEU A 164 -0.03 -11.69 41.14
CA LEU A 164 0.32 -10.74 40.08
C LEU A 164 -0.43 -11.02 38.76
N ALA A 165 -0.62 -12.29 38.39
CA ALA A 165 -1.39 -12.64 37.20
C ALA A 165 -2.88 -12.28 37.35
N ALA A 166 -3.44 -12.39 38.56
CA ALA A 166 -4.80 -11.95 38.84
C ALA A 166 -4.93 -10.42 38.78
N THR A 167 -3.95 -9.69 39.32
CA THR A 167 -3.90 -8.22 39.25
C THR A 167 -3.74 -7.74 37.81
N ASP A 168 -2.85 -8.35 37.02
CA ASP A 168 -2.64 -7.97 35.62
C ASP A 168 -3.90 -8.20 34.77
N ARG A 169 -4.60 -9.32 34.97
CA ARG A 169 -5.90 -9.57 34.31
C ARG A 169 -6.96 -8.53 34.71
N ALA A 170 -7.00 -8.14 35.99
CA ALA A 170 -7.93 -7.11 36.46
C ALA A 170 -7.61 -5.73 35.85
N VAL A 171 -6.32 -5.38 35.74
CA VAL A 171 -5.86 -4.13 35.11
C VAL A 171 -6.17 -4.12 33.61
N ARG A 172 -5.91 -5.22 32.90
CA ARG A 172 -6.24 -5.41 31.47
C ARG A 172 -7.74 -5.30 31.21
N ALA A 173 -8.56 -5.92 32.06
CA ALA A 173 -10.02 -5.82 31.97
C ALA A 173 -10.51 -4.37 32.22
N ALA A 174 -9.91 -3.67 33.18
CA ALA A 174 -10.23 -2.27 33.44
C ALA A 174 -9.81 -1.33 32.30
N GLN A 175 -8.68 -1.59 31.64
CA GLN A 175 -8.24 -0.85 30.45
C GLN A 175 -9.18 -1.10 29.26
N ALA A 176 -9.53 -2.36 28.98
CA ALA A 176 -10.45 -2.69 27.90
C ALA A 176 -11.83 -2.01 28.08
N ALA A 177 -12.34 -1.93 29.32
CA ALA A 177 -13.59 -1.22 29.62
C ALA A 177 -13.47 0.31 29.40
N ARG A 178 -12.30 0.90 29.67
CA ARG A 178 -12.05 2.34 29.39
C ARG A 178 -11.98 2.61 27.89
N ASP A 179 -11.33 1.74 27.13
CA ASP A 179 -11.20 1.89 25.68
C ASP A 179 -12.57 1.75 24.99
N GLN A 180 -13.41 0.82 25.45
CA GLN A 180 -14.80 0.70 24.99
C GLN A 180 -15.63 1.96 25.32
N ALA A 181 -15.47 2.52 26.52
CA ALA A 181 -16.16 3.76 26.89
C ALA A 181 -15.68 4.97 26.07
N ALA A 182 -14.39 5.02 25.72
CA ALA A 182 -13.83 6.05 24.85
C ALA A 182 -14.36 5.94 23.41
N ALA A 183 -14.45 4.72 22.87
CA ALA A 183 -15.05 4.47 21.55
C ALA A 183 -16.53 4.90 21.52
N GLN A 184 -17.31 4.54 22.54
CA GLN A 184 -18.71 4.95 22.65
C GLN A 184 -18.88 6.48 22.78
N ALA A 185 -17.97 7.17 23.48
CA ALA A 185 -17.98 8.63 23.55
C ALA A 185 -17.68 9.28 22.20
N GLN A 186 -16.80 8.68 21.40
CA GLN A 186 -16.50 9.15 20.03
C GLN A 186 -17.68 8.93 19.08
N ASP A 187 -18.37 7.79 19.18
CA ASP A 187 -19.57 7.51 18.39
C ASP A 187 -20.71 8.47 18.71
N GLN A 188 -20.90 8.82 19.99
CA GLN A 188 -21.90 9.81 20.39
C GLN A 188 -21.51 11.24 19.96
N ALA A 189 -20.22 11.58 19.96
CA ALA A 189 -19.74 12.85 19.42
C ALA A 189 -19.88 12.93 17.89
N ALA A 190 -19.70 11.82 17.18
CA ALA A 190 -19.92 11.73 15.74
C ALA A 190 -21.42 11.79 15.37
N ALA A 191 -22.29 11.16 16.17
CA ALA A 191 -23.74 11.28 16.04
C ALA A 191 -24.22 12.72 16.29
N ALA A 192 -23.65 13.41 17.29
CA ALA A 192 -23.94 14.82 17.57
C ALA A 192 -23.47 15.77 16.45
N LYS A 193 -22.35 15.46 15.77
CA LYS A 193 -21.86 16.23 14.62
C LYS A 193 -22.70 16.08 13.36
N LYS A 194 -23.40 14.95 13.17
CA LYS A 194 -24.33 14.76 12.03
C LYS A 194 -25.61 15.61 12.15
N SER A 195 -25.91 16.16 13.32
CA SER A 195 -27.12 16.96 13.56
C SER A 195 -26.90 18.46 13.39
N HIS A 196 -25.71 18.92 13.00
CA HIS A 196 -25.41 20.35 12.80
C HIS A 196 -24.92 20.61 11.37
N GLY A 197 -25.87 20.58 10.43
CA GLY A 197 -25.70 21.11 9.09
C GLY A 197 -26.90 21.97 8.72
N GLY A 198 -26.80 23.28 8.97
CA GLY A 198 -27.60 24.32 8.33
C GLY A 198 -28.81 24.87 9.10
N GLU A 199 -28.94 26.20 9.09
CA GLU A 199 -30.04 27.07 9.57
C GLU A 199 -30.25 27.31 11.09
N GLY A 200 -30.58 28.58 11.41
CA GLY A 200 -30.42 29.23 12.72
C GLY A 200 -31.42 28.89 13.82
N PRO A 201 -31.27 29.50 15.01
CA PRO A 201 -31.87 29.01 16.25
C PRO A 201 -33.38 29.29 16.31
N GLY A 202 -34.16 28.26 16.00
CA GLY A 202 -35.55 28.21 16.43
C GLY A 202 -35.63 27.99 17.94
N LEU A 203 -36.54 28.74 18.59
CA LEU A 203 -36.89 28.66 20.01
C LEU A 203 -37.11 27.23 20.61
N PRO A 204 -37.49 26.16 19.88
CA PRO A 204 -37.59 24.83 20.50
C PRO A 204 -36.23 24.17 20.81
N HIS A 205 -35.13 24.56 20.16
CA HIS A 205 -33.84 23.88 20.34
C HIS A 205 -33.08 24.33 21.60
N THR A 206 -33.33 25.54 22.09
CA THR A 206 -32.77 26.05 23.35
C THR A 206 -33.31 25.27 24.55
N VAL A 207 -34.59 24.86 24.50
CA VAL A 207 -35.22 24.09 25.58
C VAL A 207 -34.63 22.68 25.64
N ILE A 208 -34.43 22.04 24.49
CA ILE A 208 -33.84 20.69 24.43
C ILE A 208 -32.37 20.73 24.88
N GLY A 209 -31.61 21.74 24.47
CA GLY A 209 -30.23 21.94 24.93
C GLY A 209 -30.11 22.15 26.44
N ALA A 210 -31.03 22.92 27.04
CA ALA A 210 -31.05 23.18 28.48
C ALA A 210 -31.38 21.91 29.29
N VAL A 211 -32.35 21.10 28.83
CA VAL A 211 -32.72 19.84 29.50
C VAL A 211 -31.55 18.84 29.45
N LEU A 212 -30.85 18.76 28.33
CA LEU A 212 -29.68 17.88 28.20
C LEU A 212 -28.50 18.33 29.07
N ALA A 213 -28.26 19.64 29.20
CA ALA A 213 -27.24 20.16 30.11
C ALA A 213 -27.56 19.87 31.59
N ALA A 214 -28.83 19.97 31.98
CA ALA A 214 -29.29 19.60 33.32
C ALA A 214 -29.10 18.09 33.61
N ALA A 215 -29.36 17.22 32.63
CA ALA A 215 -29.15 15.78 32.78
C ALA A 215 -27.66 15.43 32.94
N ALA A 216 -26.77 16.06 32.17
CA ALA A 216 -25.34 15.82 32.25
C ALA A 216 -24.75 16.22 33.62
N THR A 217 -25.19 17.35 34.17
CA THR A 217 -24.71 17.80 35.50
C THR A 217 -25.18 16.89 36.62
N LEU A 218 -26.42 16.37 36.56
CA LEU A 218 -26.92 15.38 37.51
C LEU A 218 -26.13 14.05 37.44
N ALA A 219 -25.78 13.59 36.24
CA ALA A 219 -24.97 12.37 36.08
C ALA A 219 -23.57 12.54 36.68
N VAL A 220 -22.94 13.70 36.50
CA VAL A 220 -21.61 13.99 37.08
C VAL A 220 -21.69 14.12 38.61
N ALA A 221 -22.72 14.79 39.14
CA ALA A 221 -22.92 14.91 40.59
C ALA A 221 -23.19 13.55 41.25
N PHE A 222 -23.99 12.69 40.61
CA PHE A 222 -24.25 11.33 41.09
C PHE A 222 -22.99 10.46 41.05
N ARG A 223 -22.15 10.62 40.01
CA ARG A 223 -20.85 9.95 39.91
C ARG A 223 -19.88 10.43 41.00
N ALA A 224 -19.89 11.72 41.34
CA ALA A 224 -19.07 12.25 42.43
C ALA A 224 -19.52 11.74 43.81
N LEU A 225 -20.83 11.60 44.04
CA LEU A 225 -21.39 11.08 45.28
C LEU A 225 -21.15 9.57 45.46
N THR A 226 -21.28 8.79 44.38
CA THR A 226 -20.97 7.35 44.40
C THR A 226 -19.48 7.09 44.65
N LEU A 227 -18.60 7.96 44.16
CA LEU A 227 -17.17 7.89 44.46
C LEU A 227 -16.84 8.28 45.91
N ARG A 228 -17.57 9.24 46.50
CA ARG A 228 -17.39 9.60 47.93
C ARG A 228 -17.88 8.52 48.88
N ARG A 229 -19.02 7.88 48.61
CA ARG A 229 -19.53 6.79 49.46
C ARG A 229 -18.58 5.59 49.56
N ARG A 230 -17.75 5.35 48.55
CA ARG A 230 -16.73 4.30 48.58
C ARG A 230 -15.50 4.62 49.44
N ARG A 231 -15.33 5.86 49.92
CA ARG A 231 -14.19 6.25 50.77
C ARG A 231 -14.52 6.42 52.26
N SER A 232 -15.80 6.43 52.64
CA SER A 232 -16.22 6.55 54.06
C SER A 232 -16.75 5.24 54.65
N GLY A 233 -16.40 4.11 54.04
CA GLY A 233 -16.75 2.76 54.50
C GLY A 233 -15.56 1.99 55.08
N GLU A 234 -14.58 2.70 55.63
CA GLU A 234 -13.43 2.14 56.38
C GLU A 234 -13.32 2.88 57.72
#